data_AF-A0A424KKD6-F1
#
_entry.id   AF-A0A424KKD6-F1
#
_cell.length_a   1.000
_cell.length_b   1.000
_cell.length_c   1.000
_cell.angle_alpha   90.00
_cell.angle_beta   90.00
_cell.angle_gamma   90.00
#
_symmetry.space_group_name_H-M   'P 1'
#
loop_
_entity.id
_entity.type
_entity.pdbx_description
1 polymer ?
#
loop_
_entity_poly.entity_id
_entity_poly.type
_entity_poly.pdbx_seq_one_letter_code
_entity_poly.pdbx_strand_id
1 'polypeptide(L)'
;MRPDQTVDDGDEQSGGITPAAVADSELPGGRVTVEAPFSIRIRDLAGATRVGRVSSFDDQGMTGDFGTVRWLEIAPSDRFRFGREALRKSRRDDAAGLGWLLFMLHSTDSGEFCDRAEKLVRARAGVEADRIIGAAEQRAQEMREQTERVRLASEAAKLKQGRPHLRSTSVTAWSLPDPMRQGALAEQLRVQGEAAAEGLGLKGVRTGSTVVLGLKSLDSLAREGVAFDRLTSEIAPRLGLMPGRNPFPGALLVMDVVDHDTLRLLAGTMFDHSAPLDDDSVLFPTDDGPFVIMAMPDQERIKSITNAMSGGDPLQMLRGLERARIVARSCLLHAHTRRALPPWLVEGIAEYMASTLVVDAPIESIRRRRALRSMRDGRHPGWIIELDGDDEGFDLDGLARDVAYVLVTRLFETAPDLPAGLVDDLKNGMTPDQAFRRRMGGSINAWFDDSAEWFRFND
;
A
#
# COMPACT_ATOMS: atom_id res chain seq x y z
N MET A 1 59.42 -46.95 56.07
CA MET A 1 58.62 -47.66 55.05
C MET A 1 59.48 -47.80 53.81
N ARG A 2 59.56 -49.03 53.31
CA ARG A 2 60.48 -49.52 52.28
C ARG A 2 59.64 -49.93 51.05
N PRO A 3 60.24 -50.39 49.93
CA PRO A 3 60.24 -49.79 48.59
C PRO A 3 59.32 -50.57 47.61
N ASP A 4 59.29 -50.35 46.29
CA ASP A 4 60.13 -51.10 45.34
C ASP A 4 59.98 -50.64 43.88
N GLN A 5 61.04 -50.93 43.12
CA GLN A 5 61.16 -50.89 41.66
C GLN A 5 60.34 -52.02 41.00
N THR A 6 59.92 -51.86 39.73
CA THR A 6 60.36 -52.64 38.54
C THR A 6 59.35 -52.59 37.39
N VAL A 7 59.94 -52.56 36.19
CA VAL A 7 59.44 -52.76 34.83
C VAL A 7 58.82 -54.16 34.65
N ASP A 8 57.76 -54.32 33.84
CA ASP A 8 57.72 -55.21 32.65
C ASP A 8 56.34 -55.25 31.95
N ASP A 9 56.42 -55.59 30.67
CA ASP A 9 55.46 -55.61 29.56
C ASP A 9 54.21 -56.50 29.72
N GLY A 10 53.20 -56.23 28.87
CA GLY A 10 52.09 -57.16 28.62
C GLY A 10 50.96 -56.58 27.75
N ASP A 11 51.00 -56.92 26.47
CA ASP A 11 50.06 -56.66 25.37
C ASP A 11 48.54 -56.70 25.69
N GLU A 12 47.74 -55.84 25.02
CA GLU A 12 46.78 -56.25 23.98
C GLU A 12 45.95 -55.07 23.40
N GLN A 13 46.04 -54.93 22.06
CA GLN A 13 44.97 -54.56 21.11
C GLN A 13 44.05 -53.34 21.37
N SER A 14 44.17 -52.31 20.53
CA SER A 14 43.30 -52.12 19.34
C SER A 14 43.37 -50.68 18.83
N GLY A 15 43.56 -50.54 17.51
CA GLY A 15 43.69 -49.27 16.84
C GLY A 15 42.40 -48.45 16.86
N GLY A 16 42.47 -47.27 17.46
CA GLY A 16 41.49 -46.21 17.27
C GLY A 16 41.79 -45.44 15.99
N ILE A 17 41.11 -45.81 14.91
CA ILE A 17 41.01 -44.98 13.69
C ILE A 17 40.33 -43.67 14.07
N THR A 18 40.99 -42.56 13.80
CA THR A 18 40.46 -41.19 13.94
C THR A 18 39.37 -40.97 12.88
N PRO A 19 38.13 -40.57 13.26
CA PRO A 19 37.12 -40.19 12.28
C PRO A 19 37.52 -38.88 11.60
N ALA A 20 37.62 -38.94 10.28
CA ALA A 20 37.91 -37.82 9.41
C ALA A 20 36.88 -36.69 9.57
N ALA A 21 37.38 -35.48 9.30
CA ALA A 21 36.71 -34.20 9.43
C ALA A 21 35.31 -34.13 8.79
N VAL A 22 34.44 -33.47 9.55
CA VAL A 22 33.05 -33.08 9.29
C VAL A 22 32.95 -32.33 7.96
N ALA A 23 32.18 -32.88 7.01
CA ALA A 23 31.82 -32.18 5.77
C ALA A 23 30.68 -31.19 6.06
N ASP A 24 30.87 -29.95 5.62
CA ASP A 24 29.92 -28.84 5.75
C ASP A 24 28.50 -29.22 5.31
N SER A 25 27.55 -29.01 6.22
CA SER A 25 26.14 -29.40 6.10
C SER A 25 25.26 -28.30 5.48
N GLU A 26 25.78 -27.55 4.51
CA GLU A 26 24.99 -26.58 3.75
C GLU A 26 24.56 -27.21 2.42
N LEU A 27 23.26 -27.14 2.13
CA LEU A 27 22.75 -27.50 0.81
C LEU A 27 23.53 -26.72 -0.26
N PRO A 28 23.99 -27.35 -1.36
CA PRO A 28 24.81 -26.66 -2.34
C PRO A 28 24.14 -25.34 -2.80
N GLY A 29 24.92 -24.27 -2.80
CA GLY A 29 24.52 -22.94 -3.25
C GLY A 29 25.37 -22.49 -4.43
N GLY A 30 24.79 -21.67 -5.32
CA GLY A 30 25.48 -21.16 -6.50
C GLY A 30 25.52 -22.12 -7.69
N ARG A 31 26.22 -21.70 -8.75
CA ARG A 31 26.23 -22.39 -10.04
C ARG A 31 27.16 -23.61 -10.03
N VAL A 32 26.61 -24.78 -10.31
CA VAL A 32 27.32 -26.07 -10.40
C VAL A 32 27.59 -26.41 -11.85
N THR A 33 28.85 -26.66 -12.20
CA THR A 33 29.25 -27.11 -13.54
C THR A 33 29.09 -28.63 -13.64
N VAL A 34 28.56 -29.12 -14.76
CA VAL A 34 28.41 -30.54 -15.03
C VAL A 34 29.72 -31.07 -15.63
N GLU A 35 30.36 -32.05 -14.99
CA GLU A 35 31.64 -32.60 -15.47
C GLU A 35 31.48 -33.38 -16.78
N ALA A 36 30.34 -34.06 -16.94
CA ALA A 36 29.99 -34.82 -18.13
C ALA A 36 28.69 -34.27 -18.73
N PRO A 37 28.75 -33.30 -19.67
CA PRO A 37 27.58 -32.72 -20.31
C PRO A 37 26.66 -33.80 -20.89
N PHE A 38 25.37 -33.70 -20.60
CA PHE A 38 24.37 -34.67 -21.05
C PHE A 38 23.30 -33.97 -21.88
N SER A 39 22.79 -34.69 -22.89
CA SER A 39 21.77 -34.16 -23.78
C SER A 39 20.39 -34.28 -23.15
N ILE A 40 19.62 -33.20 -23.22
CA ILE A 40 18.22 -33.17 -22.81
C ILE A 40 17.32 -32.71 -23.96
N ARG A 41 16.06 -33.13 -23.89
CA ARG A 41 14.97 -32.62 -24.71
C ARG A 41 13.88 -32.14 -23.76
N ILE A 42 13.75 -30.82 -23.63
CA ILE A 42 12.72 -30.18 -22.82
C ILE A 42 11.61 -29.74 -23.76
N ARG A 43 10.37 -30.09 -23.44
CA ARG A 43 9.21 -29.38 -23.97
C ARG A 43 8.80 -28.37 -22.90
N ASP A 44 8.99 -27.09 -23.17
CA ASP A 44 8.56 -26.07 -22.23
C ASP A 44 7.01 -25.97 -22.19
N LEU A 45 6.49 -25.29 -21.18
CA LEU A 45 5.04 -25.10 -21.00
C LEU A 45 4.39 -24.32 -22.16
N ALA A 46 5.16 -23.57 -22.95
CA ALA A 46 4.70 -22.89 -24.17
C ALA A 46 4.67 -23.83 -25.40
N GLY A 47 5.06 -25.09 -25.24
CA GLY A 47 5.04 -26.11 -26.29
C GLY A 47 6.29 -26.14 -27.17
N ALA A 48 7.27 -25.25 -26.94
CA ALA A 48 8.52 -25.24 -27.67
C ALA A 48 9.43 -26.36 -27.18
N THR A 49 10.10 -27.03 -28.12
CA THR A 49 11.05 -28.09 -27.81
C THR A 49 12.46 -27.51 -27.85
N ARG A 50 13.16 -27.54 -26.73
CA ARG A 50 14.60 -27.21 -26.63
C ARG A 50 15.40 -28.50 -26.52
N VAL A 51 16.39 -28.66 -27.39
CA VAL A 51 17.29 -29.82 -27.42
C VAL A 51 18.71 -29.31 -27.34
N GLY A 52 19.50 -29.90 -26.44
CA GLY A 52 20.91 -29.54 -26.32
C GLY A 52 21.58 -30.17 -25.10
N ARG A 53 22.85 -29.84 -24.89
CA ARG A 53 23.69 -30.34 -23.80
C ARG A 53 23.71 -29.38 -22.62
N VAL A 54 23.44 -29.91 -21.43
CA VAL A 54 23.54 -29.17 -20.16
C VAL A 54 25.01 -29.04 -19.78
N SER A 55 25.46 -27.81 -19.51
CA SER A 55 26.81 -27.50 -19.03
C SER A 55 26.85 -27.12 -17.55
N SER A 56 25.77 -26.58 -17.01
CA SER A 56 25.69 -26.16 -15.60
C SER A 56 24.24 -26.06 -15.11
N PHE A 57 24.05 -26.02 -13.79
CA PHE A 57 22.75 -25.74 -13.17
C PHE A 57 22.92 -24.94 -11.87
N ASP A 58 21.85 -24.30 -11.43
CA ASP A 58 21.74 -23.62 -10.14
C ASP A 58 20.28 -23.71 -9.63
N ASP A 59 19.96 -22.97 -8.56
CA ASP A 59 18.62 -22.93 -7.96
C ASP A 59 17.53 -22.41 -8.92
N GLN A 60 17.90 -21.65 -9.95
CA GLN A 60 16.96 -21.01 -10.88
C GLN A 60 16.71 -21.87 -12.12
N GLY A 61 17.72 -22.60 -12.60
CA GLY A 61 17.56 -23.41 -13.80
C GLY A 61 18.81 -24.17 -14.26
N MET A 62 18.73 -24.65 -15.49
CA MET A 62 19.83 -25.27 -16.21
C MET A 62 20.32 -24.37 -17.34
N THR A 63 21.63 -24.40 -17.60
CA THR A 63 22.26 -23.71 -18.72
C THR A 63 23.00 -24.70 -19.59
N GLY A 64 22.91 -24.51 -20.90
CA GLY A 64 23.59 -25.31 -21.91
C GLY A 64 23.80 -24.55 -23.22
N ASP A 65 24.13 -25.30 -24.27
CA ASP A 65 24.16 -24.80 -25.65
C ASP A 65 22.79 -24.32 -26.17
N PHE A 66 21.71 -24.74 -25.50
CA PHE A 66 20.33 -24.28 -25.71
C PHE A 66 19.96 -23.00 -24.94
N GLY A 67 20.93 -22.34 -24.29
CA GLY A 67 20.72 -21.20 -23.41
C GLY A 67 20.30 -21.62 -21.99
N THR A 68 19.58 -20.73 -21.30
CA THR A 68 19.08 -20.99 -19.93
C THR A 68 17.60 -21.36 -19.97
N VAL A 69 17.24 -22.40 -19.21
CA VAL A 69 15.84 -22.82 -18.99
C VAL A 69 15.58 -22.85 -17.49
N ARG A 70 14.52 -22.17 -17.05
CA ARG A 70 14.14 -22.14 -15.63
C ARG A 70 13.50 -23.46 -15.22
N TRP A 71 13.73 -23.90 -13.98
CA TRP A 71 13.10 -25.13 -13.47
C TRP A 71 11.58 -25.09 -13.58
N LEU A 72 10.96 -23.94 -13.28
CA LEU A 72 9.51 -23.71 -13.37
C LEU A 72 8.92 -23.93 -14.77
N GLU A 73 9.72 -23.77 -15.83
CA GLU A 73 9.28 -23.94 -17.23
C GLU A 73 9.25 -25.41 -17.69
N ILE A 74 9.80 -26.32 -16.87
CA ILE A 74 9.91 -27.76 -17.14
C ILE A 74 8.78 -28.49 -16.42
N ALA A 75 8.23 -29.56 -17.00
CA ALA A 75 7.23 -30.39 -16.32
C ALA A 75 7.81 -31.07 -15.06
N PRO A 76 7.03 -31.26 -13.97
CA PRO A 76 7.52 -31.83 -12.70
C PRO A 76 8.28 -33.15 -12.83
N SER A 77 7.80 -34.07 -13.69
CA SER A 77 8.45 -35.35 -13.95
C SER A 77 9.84 -35.21 -14.59
N ASP A 78 9.98 -34.25 -15.50
CA ASP A 78 11.22 -33.91 -16.16
C ASP A 78 12.18 -33.14 -15.23
N ARG A 79 11.68 -32.30 -14.32
CA ARG A 79 12.50 -31.64 -13.28
C ARG A 79 13.20 -32.67 -12.41
N PHE A 80 12.47 -33.67 -11.91
CA PHE A 80 13.05 -34.75 -11.10
C PHE A 80 14.11 -35.52 -11.89
N ARG A 81 13.79 -35.90 -13.13
CA ARG A 81 14.69 -36.67 -14.00
C ARG A 81 15.98 -35.90 -14.32
N PHE A 82 15.85 -34.67 -14.77
CA PHE A 82 16.98 -33.84 -15.18
C PHE A 82 17.81 -33.38 -13.98
N GLY A 83 17.19 -32.97 -12.87
CA GLY A 83 17.89 -32.60 -11.65
C GLY A 83 18.74 -33.76 -11.11
N ARG A 84 18.17 -34.98 -11.08
CA ARG A 84 18.92 -36.17 -10.67
C ARG A 84 20.06 -36.52 -11.62
N GLU A 85 19.85 -36.41 -12.92
CA GLU A 85 20.91 -36.63 -13.91
C GLU A 85 22.02 -35.59 -13.77
N ALA A 86 21.67 -34.32 -13.53
CA ALA A 86 22.63 -33.23 -13.31
C ALA A 86 23.49 -33.46 -12.06
N LEU A 87 22.91 -33.94 -10.96
CA LEU A 87 23.64 -34.32 -9.76
C LEU A 87 24.61 -35.48 -10.01
N ARG A 88 24.17 -36.52 -10.71
CA ARG A 88 25.03 -37.66 -11.07
C ARG A 88 26.21 -37.24 -11.93
N LYS A 89 25.95 -36.42 -12.96
CA LYS A 89 26.95 -35.95 -13.91
C LYS A 89 27.87 -34.85 -13.35
N SER A 90 27.52 -34.28 -12.19
CA SER A 90 28.37 -33.36 -11.41
C SER A 90 29.01 -34.01 -10.17
N ARG A 91 28.89 -35.33 -10.01
CA ARG A 91 29.34 -36.09 -8.82
C ARG A 91 28.78 -35.58 -7.49
N ARG A 92 27.60 -34.98 -7.52
CA ARG A 92 26.83 -34.49 -6.37
C ARG A 92 25.59 -35.37 -6.08
N ASP A 93 25.64 -36.67 -6.39
CA ASP A 93 24.58 -37.64 -5.99
C ASP A 93 24.78 -38.13 -4.53
N ASP A 94 25.28 -37.24 -3.69
CA ASP A 94 25.44 -37.39 -2.25
C ASP A 94 24.20 -36.89 -1.50
N ALA A 95 24.18 -37.05 -0.18
CA ALA A 95 23.03 -36.68 0.64
C ALA A 95 22.67 -35.18 0.49
N ALA A 96 23.68 -34.31 0.44
CA ALA A 96 23.49 -32.86 0.29
C ALA A 96 22.92 -32.49 -1.10
N GLY A 97 23.42 -33.09 -2.18
CA GLY A 97 22.88 -32.88 -3.52
C GLY A 97 21.46 -33.39 -3.68
N LEU A 98 21.11 -34.55 -3.09
CA LEU A 98 19.73 -35.03 -3.05
C LEU A 98 18.82 -34.12 -2.20
N GLY A 99 19.33 -33.53 -1.13
CA GLY A 99 18.65 -32.47 -0.37
C GLY A 99 18.36 -31.24 -1.23
N TRP A 100 19.30 -30.84 -2.10
CA TRP A 100 19.08 -29.74 -3.04
C TRP A 100 18.00 -30.08 -4.09
N LEU A 101 17.99 -31.32 -4.59
CA LEU A 101 16.93 -31.79 -5.50
C LEU A 101 15.56 -31.71 -4.82
N LEU A 102 15.46 -32.12 -3.56
CA LEU A 102 14.24 -32.02 -2.76
C LEU A 102 13.81 -30.56 -2.58
N PHE A 103 14.73 -29.67 -2.23
CA PHE A 103 14.50 -28.22 -2.14
C PHE A 103 13.90 -27.65 -3.44
N MET A 104 14.51 -27.93 -4.58
CA MET A 104 14.05 -27.43 -5.89
C MET A 104 12.65 -27.98 -6.26
N LEU A 105 12.36 -29.23 -5.92
CA LEU A 105 11.05 -29.83 -6.18
C LEU A 105 9.96 -29.23 -5.27
N HIS A 106 10.28 -28.93 -4.01
CA HIS A 106 9.38 -28.20 -3.12
C HIS A 106 9.16 -26.76 -3.59
N SER A 107 10.20 -26.03 -4.00
CA SER A 107 10.05 -24.62 -4.42
C SER A 107 9.21 -24.45 -5.70
N THR A 108 9.02 -25.54 -6.46
CA THR A 108 8.29 -25.54 -7.74
C THR A 108 6.99 -26.37 -7.74
N ASP A 109 6.53 -26.78 -6.56
CA ASP A 109 5.29 -27.54 -6.31
C ASP A 109 5.15 -28.83 -7.13
N SER A 110 6.16 -29.70 -7.03
CA SER A 110 6.27 -30.93 -7.84
C SER A 110 5.63 -32.18 -7.21
N GLY A 111 4.71 -32.02 -6.25
CA GLY A 111 3.84 -33.07 -5.70
C GLY A 111 4.53 -34.42 -5.42
N GLU A 112 4.08 -35.49 -6.10
CA GLU A 112 4.56 -36.87 -5.93
C GLU A 112 6.08 -37.06 -6.13
N PHE A 113 6.76 -36.12 -6.79
CA PHE A 113 8.21 -36.19 -7.00
C PHE A 113 9.00 -35.74 -5.78
N CYS A 114 8.39 -34.93 -4.90
CA CYS A 114 8.96 -34.58 -3.59
C CYS A 114 9.10 -35.85 -2.73
N ASP A 115 8.04 -36.66 -2.61
CA ASP A 115 8.06 -37.92 -1.86
C ASP A 115 9.13 -38.89 -2.37
N ARG A 116 9.34 -38.92 -3.70
CA ARG A 116 10.37 -39.76 -4.32
C ARG A 116 11.78 -39.24 -4.00
N ALA A 117 11.99 -37.92 -4.01
CA ALA A 117 13.26 -37.32 -3.64
C ALA A 117 13.57 -37.51 -2.14
N GLU A 118 12.56 -37.36 -1.28
CA GLU A 118 12.68 -37.59 0.16
C GLU A 118 13.12 -39.03 0.47
N LYS A 119 12.51 -40.03 -0.19
CA LYS A 119 12.94 -41.44 -0.08
C LYS A 119 14.41 -41.65 -0.47
N LEU A 120 14.90 -40.92 -1.48
CA LEU A 120 16.29 -40.99 -1.89
C LEU A 120 17.22 -40.35 -0.85
N VAL A 121 16.84 -39.20 -0.28
CA VAL A 121 17.58 -38.56 0.82
C VAL A 121 17.65 -39.52 2.01
N ARG A 122 16.53 -40.11 2.44
CA ARG A 122 16.48 -41.08 3.54
C ARG A 122 17.38 -42.30 3.29
N ALA A 123 17.33 -42.85 2.09
CA ALA A 123 18.17 -43.99 1.72
C ALA A 123 19.68 -43.67 1.71
N ARG A 124 20.06 -42.41 1.45
CA ARG A 124 21.46 -41.99 1.31
C ARG A 124 22.07 -41.44 2.59
N ALA A 125 21.30 -40.67 3.36
CA ALA A 125 21.76 -39.92 4.52
C ALA A 125 21.59 -40.68 5.86
N GLY A 126 20.70 -41.67 5.91
CA GLY A 126 20.44 -42.42 7.14
C GLY A 126 19.97 -41.52 8.28
N VAL A 127 20.76 -41.44 9.36
CA VAL A 127 20.43 -40.69 10.59
C VAL A 127 20.33 -39.17 10.34
N GLU A 128 21.08 -38.64 9.37
CA GLU A 128 21.06 -37.20 9.04
C GLU A 128 19.93 -36.81 8.07
N ALA A 129 19.11 -37.77 7.63
CA ALA A 129 18.09 -37.53 6.62
C ALA A 129 17.07 -36.46 7.03
N ASP A 130 16.55 -36.53 8.26
CA ASP A 130 15.52 -35.59 8.74
C ASP A 130 16.04 -34.15 8.79
N ARG A 131 17.31 -33.96 9.15
CA ARG A 131 17.96 -32.65 9.14
C ARG A 131 18.06 -32.07 7.73
N ILE A 132 18.47 -32.89 6.76
CA ILE A 132 18.61 -32.46 5.36
C ILE A 132 17.23 -32.15 4.75
N ILE A 133 16.22 -32.95 5.06
CA ILE A 133 14.83 -32.72 4.61
C ILE A 133 14.31 -31.40 5.18
N GLY A 134 14.43 -31.17 6.49
CA GLY A 134 13.98 -29.93 7.12
C GLY A 134 14.68 -28.68 6.54
N ALA A 135 15.99 -28.76 6.29
CA ALA A 135 16.74 -27.66 5.65
C ALA A 135 16.25 -27.40 4.21
N ALA A 136 15.91 -28.44 3.46
CA ALA A 136 15.39 -28.31 2.10
C ALA A 136 13.98 -27.69 2.06
N GLU A 137 13.10 -28.11 2.97
CA GLU A 137 11.76 -27.55 3.13
C GLU A 137 11.80 -26.07 3.54
N GLN A 138 12.64 -25.72 4.52
CA GLN A 138 12.81 -24.34 4.97
C GLN A 138 13.30 -23.43 3.83
N ARG A 139 14.37 -23.83 3.15
CA ARG A 139 14.91 -23.06 2.01
C ARG A 139 13.89 -22.93 0.88
N ALA A 140 13.07 -23.96 0.64
CA ALA A 140 12.01 -23.91 -0.36
C ALA A 140 10.90 -22.92 0.04
N GLN A 141 10.51 -22.90 1.31
CA GLN A 141 9.54 -21.96 1.85
C GLN A 141 10.04 -20.51 1.73
N GLU A 142 11.29 -20.24 2.13
CA GLU A 142 11.93 -18.93 2.01
C GLU A 142 11.95 -18.45 0.54
N MET A 143 12.29 -19.34 -0.40
CA MET A 143 12.30 -19.01 -1.83
C MET A 143 10.90 -18.72 -2.40
N ARG A 144 9.87 -19.48 -1.98
CA ARG A 144 8.48 -19.20 -2.40
C ARG A 144 8.00 -17.85 -1.87
N GLU A 145 8.26 -17.56 -0.60
CA GLU A 145 7.92 -16.27 0.00
C GLU A 145 8.64 -15.11 -0.67
N GLN A 146 9.93 -15.27 -1.01
CA GLN A 146 10.68 -14.25 -1.72
C GLN A 146 10.13 -14.04 -3.14
N THR A 147 9.81 -15.12 -3.86
CA THR A 147 9.23 -15.05 -5.21
C THR A 147 7.86 -14.39 -5.18
N GLU A 148 7.03 -14.73 -4.21
CA GLU A 148 5.71 -14.12 -4.03
C GLU A 148 5.82 -12.65 -3.63
N ARG A 149 6.76 -12.29 -2.74
CA ARG A 149 7.07 -10.88 -2.42
C ARG A 149 7.48 -10.10 -3.67
N VAL A 150 8.33 -10.67 -4.54
CA VAL A 150 8.73 -10.03 -5.80
C VAL A 150 7.55 -9.91 -6.77
N ARG A 151 6.68 -10.93 -6.85
CA ARG A 151 5.45 -10.89 -7.66
C ARG A 151 4.52 -9.77 -7.19
N LEU A 152 4.21 -9.75 -5.90
CA LEU A 152 3.37 -8.72 -5.28
C LEU A 152 3.99 -7.33 -5.45
N ALA A 153 5.30 -7.18 -5.27
CA ALA A 153 5.99 -5.92 -5.52
C ALA A 153 5.92 -5.50 -7.00
N SER A 154 6.05 -6.44 -7.94
CA SER A 154 5.92 -6.17 -9.37
C SER A 154 4.49 -5.85 -9.79
N GLU A 155 3.49 -6.41 -9.13
CA GLU A 155 2.07 -6.11 -9.34
C GLU A 155 1.74 -4.74 -8.76
N ALA A 156 2.18 -4.45 -7.53
CA ALA A 156 2.08 -3.13 -6.92
C ALA A 156 2.79 -2.04 -7.75
N ALA A 157 3.92 -2.35 -8.38
CA ALA A 157 4.64 -1.44 -9.26
C ALA A 157 3.87 -1.08 -10.55
N LYS A 158 2.87 -1.89 -10.95
CA LYS A 158 1.99 -1.56 -12.09
C LYS A 158 0.83 -0.65 -11.70
N LEU A 159 0.50 -0.58 -10.42
CA LEU A 159 -0.57 0.29 -9.92
C LEU A 159 -0.14 1.75 -10.02
N LYS A 160 -1.08 2.61 -10.40
CA LYS A 160 -0.92 4.06 -10.27
C LYS A 160 -0.73 4.35 -8.78
N GLN A 161 0.27 5.14 -8.42
CA GLN A 161 0.51 5.56 -7.02
C GLN A 161 -0.23 6.86 -6.70
N GLY A 162 -0.37 7.25 -5.43
CA GLY A 162 -0.73 8.61 -5.02
C GLY A 162 -2.20 8.86 -4.63
N ARG A 163 -2.61 10.13 -4.69
CA ARG A 163 -3.95 10.64 -4.34
C ARG A 163 -4.68 11.08 -5.62
N PRO A 164 -5.66 10.29 -6.12
CA PRO A 164 -6.27 10.53 -7.43
C PRO A 164 -6.90 11.92 -7.60
N HIS A 165 -7.53 12.41 -6.53
CA HIS A 165 -8.24 13.70 -6.51
C HIS A 165 -7.32 14.92 -6.64
N LEU A 166 -5.99 14.76 -6.51
CA LEU A 166 -4.99 15.84 -6.61
C LEU A 166 -4.26 15.88 -7.97
N ARG A 167 -4.60 15.00 -8.92
CA ARG A 167 -3.76 14.77 -10.13
C ARG A 167 -4.28 15.34 -11.44
N SER A 168 -5.57 15.66 -11.54
CA SER A 168 -6.16 16.09 -12.83
C SER A 168 -5.73 17.51 -13.20
N THR A 169 -5.15 17.69 -14.39
CA THR A 169 -4.83 19.02 -14.94
C THR A 169 -5.91 19.57 -15.88
N SER A 170 -6.96 18.78 -16.12
CA SER A 170 -8.00 19.10 -17.10
C SER A 170 -8.86 20.28 -16.64
N VAL A 171 -9.00 21.30 -17.49
CA VAL A 171 -9.92 22.44 -17.25
C VAL A 171 -11.35 22.15 -17.72
N THR A 172 -11.64 20.93 -18.20
CA THR A 172 -12.99 20.54 -18.61
C THR A 172 -13.95 20.67 -17.43
N ALA A 173 -15.09 21.32 -17.63
CA ALA A 173 -16.13 21.44 -16.61
C ALA A 173 -16.64 20.05 -16.19
N TRP A 174 -17.04 19.92 -14.92
CA TRP A 174 -17.88 18.80 -14.52
C TRP A 174 -19.24 18.91 -15.19
N SER A 175 -19.90 17.77 -15.39
CA SER A 175 -21.33 17.79 -15.71
C SER A 175 -22.06 18.54 -14.62
N LEU A 176 -22.80 19.59 -14.99
CA LEU A 176 -23.58 20.35 -14.02
C LEU A 176 -24.60 19.41 -13.35
N PRO A 177 -24.76 19.47 -12.01
CA PRO A 177 -25.80 18.70 -11.33
C PRO A 177 -27.18 19.01 -11.92
N ASP A 178 -27.81 18.00 -12.50
CA ASP A 178 -29.17 18.05 -13.03
C ASP A 178 -30.10 17.30 -12.05
N PRO A 179 -30.99 18.00 -11.32
CA PRO A 179 -31.89 17.37 -10.35
C PRO A 179 -32.73 16.22 -10.94
N MET A 180 -33.03 16.26 -12.25
CA MET A 180 -33.81 15.22 -12.93
C MET A 180 -33.01 13.94 -13.17
N ARG A 181 -31.69 14.06 -13.36
CA ARG A 181 -30.79 12.93 -13.64
C ARG A 181 -30.07 12.42 -12.41
N GLN A 182 -29.93 13.26 -11.40
CA GLN A 182 -29.16 12.99 -10.19
C GLN A 182 -29.58 11.67 -9.51
N GLY A 183 -30.88 11.37 -9.48
CA GLY A 183 -31.37 10.13 -8.92
C GLY A 183 -30.91 8.87 -9.66
N ALA A 184 -30.86 8.93 -10.99
CA ALA A 184 -30.38 7.83 -11.82
C ALA A 184 -28.85 7.68 -11.75
N LEU A 185 -28.10 8.79 -11.74
CA LEU A 185 -26.65 8.80 -11.59
C LEU A 185 -26.21 8.25 -10.22
N ALA A 186 -26.91 8.63 -9.15
CA ALA A 186 -26.65 8.08 -7.81
C ALA A 186 -26.91 6.57 -7.74
N GLU A 187 -27.93 6.08 -8.45
CA GLU A 187 -28.23 4.65 -8.52
C GLU A 187 -27.19 3.89 -9.35
N GLN A 188 -26.69 4.48 -10.44
CA GLN A 188 -25.58 3.93 -11.21
C GLN A 188 -24.31 3.81 -10.36
N LEU A 189 -23.96 4.85 -9.59
CA LEU A 189 -22.87 4.80 -8.62
C LEU A 189 -23.06 3.68 -7.59
N ARG A 190 -24.27 3.55 -7.02
CA ARG A 190 -24.58 2.49 -6.06
C ARG A 190 -24.32 1.10 -6.66
N VAL A 191 -24.84 0.85 -7.87
CA VAL A 191 -24.65 -0.42 -8.58
C VAL A 191 -23.18 -0.67 -8.89
N GLN A 192 -22.43 0.35 -9.34
CA GLN A 192 -20.99 0.23 -9.57
C GLN A 192 -20.24 -0.14 -8.29
N GLY A 193 -20.55 0.52 -7.17
CA GLY A 193 -19.92 0.23 -5.88
C GLY A 193 -20.29 -1.16 -5.32
N GLU A 194 -21.53 -1.60 -5.48
CA GLU A 194 -21.97 -2.95 -5.07
C GLU A 194 -21.32 -4.05 -5.92
N ALA A 195 -21.26 -3.86 -7.24
CA ALA A 195 -20.59 -4.79 -8.15
C ALA A 195 -19.09 -4.88 -7.83
N ALA A 196 -18.46 -3.76 -7.49
CA ALA A 196 -17.05 -3.75 -7.15
C ALA A 196 -16.74 -4.39 -5.78
N ALA A 197 -17.72 -4.41 -4.89
CA ALA A 197 -17.65 -5.08 -3.59
C ALA A 197 -18.27 -6.48 -3.61
N GLU A 198 -18.48 -7.07 -4.79
CA GLU A 198 -19.06 -8.40 -4.91
C GLU A 198 -18.26 -9.42 -4.08
N GLY A 199 -18.96 -10.26 -3.32
CA GLY A 199 -18.34 -11.21 -2.40
C GLY A 199 -17.97 -10.63 -1.02
N LEU A 200 -17.90 -9.30 -0.86
CA LEU A 200 -17.70 -8.65 0.45
C LEU A 200 -18.99 -8.49 1.25
N GLY A 201 -20.17 -8.66 0.62
CA GLY A 201 -21.47 -8.59 1.30
C GLY A 201 -21.87 -7.19 1.75
N LEU A 202 -21.28 -6.14 1.15
CA LEU A 202 -21.65 -4.75 1.43
C LEU A 202 -23.08 -4.46 0.97
N LYS A 203 -23.79 -3.63 1.72
CA LYS A 203 -25.16 -3.18 1.41
C LYS A 203 -25.16 -1.68 1.19
N GLY A 204 -25.89 -1.21 0.20
CA GLY A 204 -26.02 0.21 -0.12
C GLY A 204 -27.27 0.87 0.45
N VAL A 205 -27.10 2.04 1.05
CA VAL A 205 -28.19 2.96 1.38
C VAL A 205 -27.92 4.31 0.76
N ARG A 206 -28.89 4.81 0.00
CA ARG A 206 -28.90 6.18 -0.50
C ARG A 206 -29.67 7.09 0.45
N THR A 207 -29.12 8.26 0.72
CA THR A 207 -29.77 9.35 1.45
C THR A 207 -30.00 10.55 0.50
N GLY A 208 -29.76 11.80 0.94
CA GLY A 208 -29.92 12.99 0.11
C GLY A 208 -28.85 13.08 -0.98
N SER A 209 -27.65 13.51 -0.59
CA SER A 209 -26.48 13.70 -1.46
C SER A 209 -25.49 12.53 -1.41
N THR A 210 -25.75 11.52 -0.58
CA THR A 210 -24.78 10.45 -0.29
C THR A 210 -25.36 9.06 -0.59
N VAL A 211 -24.49 8.15 -1.03
CA VAL A 211 -24.71 6.70 -1.04
C VAL A 211 -23.65 6.08 -0.16
N VAL A 212 -24.05 5.31 0.86
CA VAL A 212 -23.12 4.61 1.76
C VAL A 212 -23.24 3.12 1.54
N LEU A 213 -22.11 2.47 1.30
CA LEU A 213 -21.95 1.02 1.19
C LEU A 213 -21.19 0.52 2.42
N GLY A 214 -21.67 -0.53 3.07
CA GLY A 214 -20.95 -1.12 4.21
C GLY A 214 -21.57 -2.42 4.74
N LEU A 215 -20.91 -3.05 5.71
CA LEU A 215 -21.38 -4.29 6.35
C LEU A 215 -22.44 -4.08 7.45
N LYS A 216 -22.69 -2.82 7.82
CA LYS A 216 -23.61 -2.46 8.91
C LYS A 216 -25.07 -2.70 8.53
N SER A 217 -25.96 -2.61 9.51
CA SER A 217 -27.41 -2.60 9.24
C SER A 217 -27.79 -1.40 8.37
N LEU A 218 -28.86 -1.54 7.58
CA LEU A 218 -29.36 -0.45 6.72
C LEU A 218 -29.65 0.82 7.53
N ASP A 219 -30.22 0.68 8.73
CA ASP A 219 -30.47 1.82 9.63
C ASP A 219 -29.19 2.54 10.05
N SER A 220 -28.12 1.79 10.32
CA SER A 220 -26.82 2.38 10.66
C SER A 220 -26.21 3.09 9.46
N LEU A 221 -26.25 2.47 8.27
CA LEU A 221 -25.76 3.08 7.03
C LEU A 221 -26.55 4.35 6.69
N ALA A 222 -27.86 4.35 6.89
CA ALA A 222 -28.71 5.52 6.71
C ALA A 222 -28.30 6.69 7.63
N ARG A 223 -28.03 6.41 8.91
CA ARG A 223 -27.54 7.43 9.86
C ARG A 223 -26.20 8.01 9.44
N GLU A 224 -25.32 7.18 8.90
CA GLU A 224 -24.03 7.64 8.37
C GLU A 224 -24.19 8.49 7.12
N GLY A 225 -25.04 8.08 6.17
CA GLY A 225 -25.36 8.88 4.98
C GLY A 225 -25.95 10.24 5.35
N VAL A 226 -26.84 10.30 6.34
CA VAL A 226 -27.38 11.58 6.85
C VAL A 226 -26.29 12.45 7.49
N ALA A 227 -25.29 11.86 8.15
CA ALA A 227 -24.17 12.62 8.69
C ALA A 227 -23.31 13.25 7.58
N PHE A 228 -23.04 12.52 6.50
CA PHE A 228 -22.38 13.06 5.31
C PHE A 228 -23.21 14.15 4.62
N ASP A 229 -24.53 13.99 4.53
CA ASP A 229 -25.41 15.00 3.92
C ASP A 229 -25.44 16.31 4.71
N ARG A 230 -25.41 16.24 6.05
CA ARG A 230 -25.31 17.42 6.93
C ARG A 230 -24.00 18.15 6.69
N LEU A 231 -22.88 17.43 6.73
CA LEU A 231 -21.55 17.99 6.42
C LEU A 231 -21.52 18.61 5.02
N THR A 232 -22.12 17.96 4.02
CA THR A 232 -22.18 18.48 2.65
C THR A 232 -22.96 19.79 2.59
N SER A 233 -24.09 19.86 3.30
CA SER A 233 -24.93 21.06 3.38
C SER A 233 -24.24 22.23 4.09
N GLU A 234 -23.32 21.95 5.01
CA GLU A 234 -22.56 22.96 5.76
C GLU A 234 -21.28 23.40 5.03
N ILE A 235 -20.59 22.47 4.39
CA ILE A 235 -19.31 22.72 3.71
C ILE A 235 -19.50 23.37 2.34
N ALA A 236 -20.45 22.88 1.53
CA ALA A 236 -20.61 23.35 0.15
C ALA A 236 -20.81 24.88 0.05
N PRO A 237 -21.66 25.53 0.88
CA PRO A 237 -21.80 26.99 0.87
C PRO A 237 -20.52 27.76 1.20
N ARG A 238 -19.70 27.25 2.14
CA ARG A 238 -18.41 27.87 2.52
C ARG A 238 -17.37 27.83 1.39
N LEU A 239 -17.58 26.96 0.42
CA LEU A 239 -16.76 26.83 -0.78
C LEU A 239 -17.38 27.53 -1.99
N GLY A 240 -18.43 28.34 -1.80
CA GLY A 240 -19.09 29.10 -2.87
C GLY A 240 -20.03 28.27 -3.74
N LEU A 241 -20.34 27.03 -3.35
CA LEU A 241 -21.31 26.19 -4.05
C LEU A 241 -22.74 26.55 -3.61
N MET A 242 -23.72 26.31 -4.49
CA MET A 242 -25.11 26.72 -4.25
C MET A 242 -25.69 26.04 -2.99
N PRO A 243 -26.15 26.83 -1.99
CA PRO A 243 -26.75 26.27 -0.79
C PRO A 243 -28.01 25.45 -1.09
N GLY A 244 -28.20 24.36 -0.34
CA GLY A 244 -29.38 23.50 -0.45
C GLY A 244 -29.46 22.68 -1.76
N ARG A 245 -28.41 22.70 -2.60
CA ARG A 245 -28.29 21.85 -3.78
C ARG A 245 -27.20 20.81 -3.56
N ASN A 246 -27.38 19.61 -4.11
CA ASN A 246 -26.29 18.64 -4.13
C ASN A 246 -25.17 19.16 -5.06
N PRO A 247 -23.93 19.31 -4.56
CA PRO A 247 -22.82 19.73 -5.40
C PRO A 247 -22.36 18.64 -6.39
N PHE A 248 -22.80 17.39 -6.22
CA PHE A 248 -22.38 16.25 -7.04
C PHE A 248 -23.37 15.96 -8.19
N PRO A 249 -22.90 15.49 -9.35
CA PRO A 249 -23.77 15.10 -10.47
C PRO A 249 -24.84 14.07 -10.09
N GLY A 250 -24.43 13.03 -9.35
CA GLY A 250 -25.31 12.01 -8.75
C GLY A 250 -25.28 12.07 -7.23
N ALA A 251 -24.21 11.55 -6.62
CA ALA A 251 -24.02 11.50 -5.18
C ALA A 251 -22.53 11.38 -4.80
N LEU A 252 -22.21 11.65 -3.54
CA LEU A 252 -20.99 11.17 -2.90
C LEU A 252 -21.18 9.68 -2.57
N LEU A 253 -20.41 8.79 -3.18
CA LEU A 253 -20.40 7.38 -2.83
C LEU A 253 -19.31 7.10 -1.80
N VAL A 254 -19.67 6.50 -0.66
CA VAL A 254 -18.75 6.12 0.41
C VAL A 254 -18.83 4.62 0.65
N MET A 255 -17.74 3.91 0.41
CA MET A 255 -17.55 2.52 0.81
C MET A 255 -16.85 2.47 2.16
N ASP A 256 -17.60 2.17 3.21
CA ASP A 256 -17.13 1.99 4.59
C ASP A 256 -16.70 0.53 4.79
N VAL A 257 -15.39 0.29 4.72
CA VAL A 257 -14.78 -1.04 4.78
C VAL A 257 -14.14 -1.31 6.14
N VAL A 258 -13.89 -2.58 6.43
CA VAL A 258 -13.49 -3.05 7.76
C VAL A 258 -12.07 -2.67 8.17
N ASP A 259 -11.17 -2.54 7.21
CA ASP A 259 -9.74 -2.30 7.43
C ASP A 259 -9.06 -1.70 6.18
N HIS A 260 -7.83 -1.23 6.37
CA HIS A 260 -7.03 -0.62 5.31
C HIS A 260 -6.60 -1.64 4.24
N ASP A 261 -6.53 -2.93 4.54
CA ASP A 261 -6.18 -3.96 3.56
C ASP A 261 -7.30 -4.15 2.54
N THR A 262 -8.56 -4.17 3.01
CA THR A 262 -9.74 -4.17 2.15
C THR A 262 -9.81 -2.89 1.32
N LEU A 263 -9.46 -1.74 1.91
CA LEU A 263 -9.37 -0.47 1.18
C LEU A 263 -8.35 -0.56 0.03
N ARG A 264 -7.14 -1.03 0.32
CA ARG A 264 -6.05 -1.16 -0.67
C ARG A 264 -6.41 -2.17 -1.76
N LEU A 265 -7.01 -3.30 -1.38
CA LEU A 265 -7.49 -4.30 -2.31
C LEU A 265 -8.51 -3.70 -3.29
N LEU A 266 -9.53 -3.01 -2.78
CA LEU A 266 -10.55 -2.37 -3.61
C LEU A 266 -9.98 -1.25 -4.48
N ALA A 267 -9.09 -0.40 -3.94
CA ALA A 267 -8.41 0.62 -4.73
C ALA A 267 -7.58 0.01 -5.88
N GLY A 268 -6.89 -1.10 -5.62
CA GLY A 268 -6.09 -1.82 -6.59
C GLY A 268 -6.94 -2.49 -7.67
N THR A 269 -8.02 -3.18 -7.30
CA THR A 269 -8.85 -3.94 -8.25
C THR A 269 -9.79 -3.06 -9.06
N MET A 270 -10.31 -1.97 -8.48
CA MET A 270 -11.29 -1.11 -9.14
C MET A 270 -10.65 -0.01 -9.99
N PHE A 271 -9.55 0.55 -9.50
CA PHE A 271 -8.98 1.78 -10.05
C PHE A 271 -7.53 1.63 -10.51
N ASP A 272 -6.98 0.40 -10.47
CA ASP A 272 -5.56 0.11 -10.69
C ASP A 272 -4.68 1.03 -9.84
N HIS A 273 -5.05 1.22 -8.56
CA HIS A 273 -4.47 2.23 -7.70
C HIS A 273 -3.91 1.67 -6.38
N SER A 274 -2.71 2.16 -6.02
CA SER A 274 -2.07 1.88 -4.75
C SER A 274 -2.42 3.01 -3.78
N ALA A 275 -3.27 2.71 -2.81
CA ALA A 275 -3.65 3.65 -1.76
C ALA A 275 -2.47 3.94 -0.82
N PRO A 276 -2.24 5.20 -0.40
CA PRO A 276 -1.24 5.55 0.61
C PRO A 276 -1.43 4.74 1.90
N LEU A 277 -0.33 4.37 2.55
CA LEU A 277 -0.38 3.53 3.75
C LEU A 277 -1.07 4.23 4.92
N ASP A 278 -0.81 5.53 5.07
CA ASP A 278 -1.20 6.31 6.25
C ASP A 278 -2.58 6.97 6.13
N ASP A 279 -3.24 6.89 4.97
CA ASP A 279 -4.54 7.50 4.73
C ASP A 279 -5.68 6.53 5.11
N ASP A 280 -6.63 7.01 5.95
CA ASP A 280 -7.84 6.25 6.31
C ASP A 280 -8.88 6.23 5.19
N SER A 281 -8.69 7.02 4.14
CA SER A 281 -9.58 7.06 2.99
C SER A 281 -8.87 7.43 1.69
N VAL A 282 -9.39 6.96 0.57
CA VAL A 282 -8.97 7.38 -0.77
C VAL A 282 -10.18 7.83 -1.57
N LEU A 283 -10.05 9.01 -2.19
CA LEU A 283 -11.06 9.64 -3.02
C LEU A 283 -10.67 9.57 -4.50
N PHE A 284 -11.57 9.00 -5.30
CA PHE A 284 -11.47 8.86 -6.75
C PHE A 284 -12.44 9.82 -7.47
N PRO A 285 -11.97 10.58 -8.47
CA PRO A 285 -12.84 11.34 -9.36
C PRO A 285 -13.59 10.42 -10.32
N THR A 286 -14.91 10.48 -10.32
CA THR A 286 -15.75 9.84 -11.36
C THR A 286 -16.75 10.84 -11.94
N ASP A 287 -17.27 10.54 -13.12
CA ASP A 287 -18.20 11.44 -13.82
C ASP A 287 -19.58 11.53 -13.14
N ASP A 288 -19.98 10.47 -12.43
CA ASP A 288 -21.27 10.40 -11.74
C ASP A 288 -21.21 10.99 -10.32
N GLY A 289 -20.00 11.16 -9.77
CA GLY A 289 -19.75 11.78 -8.47
C GLY A 289 -18.45 11.30 -7.80
N PRO A 290 -18.09 11.87 -6.64
CA PRO A 290 -16.92 11.44 -5.91
C PRO A 290 -17.11 10.01 -5.37
N PHE A 291 -16.12 9.14 -5.59
CA PHE A 291 -16.11 7.76 -5.12
C PHE A 291 -15.06 7.61 -4.03
N VAL A 292 -15.46 7.23 -2.83
CA VAL A 292 -14.57 7.16 -1.66
C VAL A 292 -14.56 5.76 -1.10
N ILE A 293 -13.37 5.24 -0.82
CA ILE A 293 -13.18 4.05 0.01
C ILE A 293 -12.59 4.51 1.33
N MET A 294 -13.25 4.19 2.44
CA MET A 294 -12.88 4.63 3.79
C MET A 294 -12.77 3.41 4.70
N ALA A 295 -11.62 3.25 5.36
CA ALA A 295 -11.35 2.17 6.28
C ALA A 295 -11.65 2.58 7.73
N MET A 296 -11.85 1.58 8.59
CA MET A 296 -11.85 1.82 10.03
C MET A 296 -10.44 2.21 10.50
N PRO A 297 -10.29 3.27 11.32
CA PRO A 297 -9.00 3.62 11.89
C PRO A 297 -8.39 2.47 12.68
N ASP A 298 -7.08 2.28 12.58
CA ASP A 298 -6.39 1.24 13.31
C ASP A 298 -6.24 1.56 14.81
N GLN A 299 -5.75 0.58 15.57
CA GLN A 299 -5.58 0.70 17.02
C GLN A 299 -4.50 1.72 17.41
N GLU A 300 -3.49 1.96 16.57
CA GLU A 300 -2.43 2.93 16.86
C GLU A 300 -2.97 4.36 16.74
N ARG A 301 -3.77 4.63 15.71
CA ARG A 301 -4.43 5.91 15.49
C ARG A 301 -5.46 6.21 16.57
N ILE A 302 -6.24 5.20 17.00
CA ILE A 302 -7.15 5.31 18.15
C ILE A 302 -6.38 5.69 19.43
N LYS A 303 -5.23 5.04 19.70
CA LYS A 303 -4.40 5.36 20.88
C LYS A 303 -3.81 6.77 20.78
N SER A 304 -3.32 7.15 19.60
CA SER A 304 -2.69 8.46 19.36
C SER A 304 -3.66 9.61 19.67
N ILE A 305 -4.88 9.55 19.14
CA ILE A 305 -5.86 10.63 19.35
C ILE A 305 -6.41 10.65 20.79
N THR A 306 -6.47 9.51 21.47
CA THR A 306 -6.96 9.42 22.87
C THR A 306 -6.20 10.37 23.79
N ASN A 307 -4.89 10.54 23.58
CA ASN A 307 -4.06 11.43 24.39
C ASN A 307 -4.32 12.93 24.14
N ALA A 308 -4.91 13.27 23.00
CA ALA A 308 -5.21 14.64 22.61
C ALA A 308 -6.66 15.06 22.90
N MET A 309 -7.52 14.09 23.26
CA MET A 309 -8.93 14.32 23.53
C MET A 309 -9.19 14.63 25.01
N SER A 310 -10.13 15.53 25.27
CA SER A 310 -10.61 15.86 26.62
C SER A 310 -11.68 14.88 27.15
N GLY A 311 -12.14 13.95 26.30
CA GLY A 311 -13.19 12.97 26.59
C GLY A 311 -13.89 12.49 25.31
N GLY A 312 -14.87 11.58 25.44
CA GLY A 312 -15.62 11.01 24.32
C GLY A 312 -15.05 9.71 23.76
N ASP A 313 -15.65 9.21 22.67
CA ASP A 313 -15.20 7.99 21.98
C ASP A 313 -14.17 8.33 20.89
N PRO A 314 -12.89 7.91 21.04
CA PRO A 314 -11.83 8.18 20.07
C PRO A 314 -12.12 7.67 18.67
N LEU A 315 -12.83 6.54 18.54
CA LEU A 315 -13.19 5.97 17.25
C LEU A 315 -14.24 6.86 16.56
N GLN A 316 -15.25 7.31 17.29
CA GLN A 316 -16.26 8.23 16.72
C GLN A 316 -15.65 9.57 16.36
N MET A 317 -14.69 10.06 17.16
CA MET A 317 -13.93 11.27 16.84
C MET A 317 -13.19 11.12 15.51
N LEU A 318 -12.36 10.09 15.35
CA LEU A 318 -11.61 9.84 14.11
C LEU A 318 -12.53 9.71 12.89
N ARG A 319 -13.64 8.97 13.03
CA ARG A 319 -14.62 8.85 11.95
C ARG A 319 -15.31 10.18 11.64
N GLY A 320 -15.59 11.01 12.64
CA GLY A 320 -16.12 12.35 12.45
C GLY A 320 -15.16 13.24 11.66
N LEU A 321 -13.88 13.24 12.04
CA LEU A 321 -12.83 14.01 11.36
C LEU A 321 -12.68 13.56 9.91
N GLU A 322 -12.60 12.24 9.65
CA GLU A 322 -12.41 11.73 8.30
C GLU A 322 -13.61 11.99 7.40
N ARG A 323 -14.83 11.89 7.92
CA ARG A 323 -16.05 12.30 7.18
C ARG A 323 -15.99 13.75 6.73
N ALA A 324 -15.64 14.66 7.63
CA ALA A 324 -15.55 16.09 7.31
C ALA A 324 -14.48 16.36 6.23
N ARG A 325 -13.31 15.72 6.34
CA ARG A 325 -12.25 15.81 5.33
C ARG A 325 -12.69 15.29 3.97
N ILE A 326 -13.29 14.10 3.93
CA ILE A 326 -13.78 13.49 2.69
C ILE A 326 -14.80 14.40 2.00
N VAL A 327 -15.77 14.97 2.75
CA VAL A 327 -16.78 15.85 2.19
C VAL A 327 -16.14 17.12 1.63
N ALA A 328 -15.20 17.73 2.37
CA ALA A 328 -14.48 18.91 1.91
C ALA A 328 -13.69 18.63 0.62
N ARG A 329 -12.89 17.56 0.60
CA ARG A 329 -12.15 17.11 -0.60
C ARG A 329 -13.09 16.83 -1.77
N SER A 330 -14.24 16.21 -1.52
CA SER A 330 -15.24 15.88 -2.54
C SER A 330 -15.89 17.14 -3.15
N CYS A 331 -16.25 18.12 -2.31
CA CYS A 331 -16.78 19.40 -2.77
C CYS A 331 -15.75 20.17 -3.60
N LEU A 332 -14.49 20.21 -3.14
CA LEU A 332 -13.38 20.85 -3.86
C LEU A 332 -13.09 20.15 -5.19
N LEU A 333 -13.13 18.82 -5.21
CA LEU A 333 -12.92 18.02 -6.42
C LEU A 333 -13.95 18.38 -7.50
N HIS A 334 -15.23 18.41 -7.12
CA HIS A 334 -16.34 18.69 -8.02
C HIS A 334 -16.68 20.17 -8.21
N ALA A 335 -15.93 21.08 -7.58
CA ALA A 335 -16.11 22.51 -7.79
C ALA A 335 -15.72 22.91 -9.23
N HIS A 336 -16.69 23.40 -10.00
CA HIS A 336 -16.56 24.01 -11.34
C HIS A 336 -15.94 23.12 -12.44
N THR A 337 -14.64 22.82 -12.35
CA THR A 337 -13.87 22.10 -13.36
C THR A 337 -13.13 20.89 -12.77
N ARG A 338 -12.70 20.00 -13.65
CA ARG A 338 -11.89 18.82 -13.32
C ARG A 338 -10.47 19.18 -12.88
N ARG A 339 -10.09 20.46 -12.85
CA ARG A 339 -8.72 20.86 -12.51
C ARG A 339 -8.46 20.62 -11.04
N ALA A 340 -7.35 19.99 -10.72
CA ALA A 340 -6.89 19.80 -9.36
C ALA A 340 -6.46 21.16 -8.79
N LEU A 341 -6.76 21.34 -7.50
CA LEU A 341 -6.29 22.47 -6.72
C LEU A 341 -4.93 22.14 -6.11
N PRO A 342 -4.13 23.15 -5.71
CA PRO A 342 -2.89 22.92 -4.99
C PRO A 342 -3.12 22.05 -3.74
N PRO A 343 -2.30 21.01 -3.48
CA PRO A 343 -2.49 20.08 -2.36
C PRO A 343 -2.64 20.76 -1.00
N TRP A 344 -1.79 21.76 -0.73
CA TRP A 344 -1.86 22.52 0.54
C TRP A 344 -3.21 23.20 0.75
N LEU A 345 -3.85 23.69 -0.32
CA LEU A 345 -5.15 24.34 -0.21
C LEU A 345 -6.25 23.30 0.02
N VAL A 346 -6.18 22.14 -0.66
CA VAL A 346 -7.15 21.06 -0.49
C VAL A 346 -7.10 20.48 0.92
N GLU A 347 -5.91 20.06 1.36
CA GLU A 347 -5.73 19.45 2.67
C GLU A 347 -5.92 20.45 3.80
N GLY A 348 -5.46 21.71 3.63
CA GLY A 348 -5.69 22.77 4.61
C GLY A 348 -7.19 23.09 4.80
N ILE A 349 -7.96 23.19 3.71
CA ILE A 349 -9.43 23.37 3.79
C ILE A 349 -10.09 22.15 4.43
N ALA A 350 -9.66 20.94 4.07
CA ALA A 350 -10.21 19.72 4.65
C ALA A 350 -9.99 19.64 6.18
N GLU A 351 -8.80 19.99 6.66
CA GLU A 351 -8.51 20.07 8.10
C GLU A 351 -9.26 21.21 8.78
N TYR A 352 -9.38 22.39 8.15
CA TYR A 352 -10.16 23.50 8.69
C TYR A 352 -11.65 23.17 8.83
N MET A 353 -12.24 22.50 7.84
CA MET A 353 -13.63 22.05 7.94
C MET A 353 -13.80 21.00 9.03
N ALA A 354 -12.86 20.06 9.15
CA ALA A 354 -12.89 19.07 10.22
C ALA A 354 -12.74 19.71 11.62
N SER A 355 -11.87 20.72 11.79
CA SER A 355 -11.67 21.37 13.10
C SER A 355 -12.87 22.21 13.54
N THR A 356 -13.60 22.79 12.59
CA THR A 356 -14.74 23.68 12.87
C THR A 356 -16.08 22.96 12.97
N LEU A 357 -16.25 21.82 12.28
CA LEU A 357 -17.53 21.11 12.20
C LEU A 357 -17.63 19.91 13.12
N VAL A 358 -16.50 19.34 13.55
CA VAL A 358 -16.49 18.22 14.49
C VAL A 358 -16.32 18.78 15.89
N VAL A 359 -17.34 18.53 16.73
CA VAL A 359 -17.36 18.98 18.13
C VAL A 359 -16.15 18.42 18.88
N ASP A 360 -15.46 19.30 19.63
CA ASP A 360 -14.26 18.97 20.41
C ASP A 360 -13.09 18.39 19.60
N ALA A 361 -13.03 18.67 18.29
CA ALA A 361 -11.94 18.21 17.42
C ALA A 361 -10.57 18.65 17.94
N PRO A 362 -9.64 17.72 18.23
CA PRO A 362 -8.30 18.07 18.72
C PRO A 362 -7.34 18.53 17.61
N ILE A 363 -7.84 18.91 16.43
CA ILE A 363 -7.01 19.30 15.28
C ILE A 363 -6.16 20.53 15.63
N GLU A 364 -6.77 21.55 16.23
CA GLU A 364 -6.08 22.78 16.59
C GLU A 364 -4.92 22.51 17.57
N SER A 365 -5.17 21.72 18.62
CA SER A 365 -4.18 21.44 19.66
C SER A 365 -3.02 20.57 19.17
N ILE A 366 -3.29 19.67 18.23
CA ILE A 366 -2.28 18.77 17.62
C ILE A 366 -1.48 19.52 16.55
N ARG A 367 -2.15 20.09 15.55
CA ARG A 367 -1.52 20.56 14.31
C ARG A 367 -0.87 21.93 14.47
N ARG A 368 -1.56 22.91 15.05
CA ARG A 368 -1.05 24.30 15.17
C ARG A 368 0.29 24.34 15.89
N ARG A 369 0.42 23.59 16.98
CA ARG A 369 1.68 23.54 17.75
C ARG A 369 2.87 23.06 16.92
N ARG A 370 2.68 22.04 16.07
CA ARG A 370 3.74 21.48 15.22
C ARG A 370 4.11 22.44 14.09
N ALA A 371 3.11 23.03 13.44
CA ALA A 371 3.31 24.02 12.39
C ALA A 371 4.06 25.26 12.89
N LEU A 372 3.61 25.84 14.02
CA LEU A 372 4.22 27.02 14.63
C LEU A 372 5.66 26.76 15.05
N ARG A 373 5.95 25.58 15.63
CA ARG A 373 7.32 25.20 15.98
C ARG A 373 8.22 25.22 14.74
N SER A 374 7.79 24.61 13.64
CA SER A 374 8.57 24.60 12.40
C SER A 374 8.86 26.02 11.87
N MET A 375 7.90 26.93 11.95
CA MET A 375 8.08 28.32 11.49
C MET A 375 9.02 29.10 12.41
N ARG A 376 8.89 28.92 13.73
CA ARG A 376 9.76 29.55 14.73
C ARG A 376 11.22 29.08 14.63
N ASP A 377 11.42 27.82 14.25
CA ASP A 377 12.73 27.24 13.97
C ASP A 377 13.35 27.74 12.65
N GLY A 378 12.68 28.66 11.95
CA GLY A 378 13.20 29.38 10.79
C GLY A 378 12.77 28.81 9.43
N ARG A 379 11.88 27.81 9.40
CA ARG A 379 11.37 27.28 8.13
C ARG A 379 10.28 28.19 7.57
N HIS A 380 10.55 28.81 6.42
CA HIS A 380 9.57 29.65 5.72
C HIS A 380 8.37 28.79 5.24
N PRO A 381 7.10 29.14 5.56
CA PRO A 381 5.92 28.29 5.32
C PRO A 381 5.61 28.04 3.83
N GLY A 382 6.07 28.91 2.93
CA GLY A 382 5.83 28.77 1.49
C GLY A 382 6.44 27.52 0.83
N TRP A 383 7.31 26.78 1.52
CA TRP A 383 7.88 25.52 1.02
C TRP A 383 6.83 24.49 0.61
N ILE A 384 5.63 24.54 1.21
CA ILE A 384 4.54 23.60 0.93
C ILE A 384 3.96 23.73 -0.49
N ILE A 385 4.24 24.83 -1.20
CA ILE A 385 3.82 25.00 -2.61
C ILE A 385 4.61 24.10 -3.55
N GLU A 386 5.84 23.79 -3.18
CA GLU A 386 6.76 23.00 -4.02
C GLU A 386 6.50 21.51 -3.90
N LEU A 387 5.68 21.10 -2.93
CA LEU A 387 5.32 19.70 -2.70
C LEU A 387 4.24 19.26 -3.68
N ASP A 388 4.40 18.04 -4.20
CA ASP A 388 3.34 17.38 -4.93
C ASP A 388 2.24 16.86 -3.99
N GLY A 389 1.13 16.38 -4.56
CA GLY A 389 0.00 15.90 -3.76
C GLY A 389 0.25 14.56 -3.07
N ASP A 390 1.32 13.86 -3.42
CA ASP A 390 1.66 12.52 -2.94
C ASP A 390 2.80 12.56 -1.93
N ASP A 391 3.40 13.73 -1.69
CA ASP A 391 4.42 13.96 -0.69
C ASP A 391 3.93 13.55 0.71
N GLU A 392 4.78 12.82 1.43
CA GLU A 392 4.51 12.33 2.79
C GLU A 392 4.23 13.48 3.78
N GLY A 393 4.67 14.70 3.45
CA GLY A 393 4.31 15.92 4.17
C GLY A 393 2.79 16.17 4.25
N PHE A 394 2.00 15.63 3.32
CA PHE A 394 0.54 15.71 3.32
C PHE A 394 -0.17 14.48 3.92
N ASP A 395 0.59 13.48 4.38
CA ASP A 395 0.04 12.36 5.15
C ASP A 395 -0.64 12.88 6.42
N LEU A 396 -1.46 12.04 7.05
CA LEU A 396 -2.29 12.47 8.19
C LEU A 396 -1.48 13.08 9.34
N ASP A 397 -0.26 12.61 9.57
CA ASP A 397 0.69 13.14 10.55
C ASP A 397 1.82 13.99 9.94
N GLY A 398 1.72 14.33 8.65
CA GLY A 398 2.71 15.10 7.90
C GLY A 398 2.75 16.59 8.26
N LEU A 399 3.95 17.16 8.27
CA LEU A 399 4.16 18.56 8.66
C LEU A 399 3.59 19.56 7.64
N ALA A 400 3.59 19.22 6.34
CA ALA A 400 3.02 20.12 5.33
C ALA A 400 1.51 20.27 5.52
N ARG A 401 0.82 19.20 5.94
CA ARG A 401 -0.59 19.21 6.32
C ARG A 401 -0.86 20.09 7.54
N ASP A 402 0.01 20.04 8.55
CA ASP A 402 -0.09 20.91 9.73
C ASP A 402 0.09 22.39 9.35
N VAL A 403 1.06 22.69 8.49
CA VAL A 403 1.31 24.06 7.99
C VAL A 403 0.17 24.54 7.09
N ALA A 404 -0.35 23.68 6.21
CA ALA A 404 -1.50 23.95 5.37
C ALA A 404 -2.74 24.31 6.20
N TYR A 405 -2.99 23.58 7.29
CA TYR A 405 -4.09 23.87 8.21
C TYR A 405 -4.00 25.30 8.76
N VAL A 406 -2.88 25.70 9.38
CA VAL A 406 -2.77 27.04 9.99
C VAL A 406 -2.87 28.16 8.96
N LEU A 407 -2.28 27.96 7.77
CA LEU A 407 -2.36 28.92 6.67
C LEU A 407 -3.78 29.09 6.15
N VAL A 408 -4.53 28.00 5.98
CA VAL A 408 -5.93 28.06 5.56
C VAL A 408 -6.83 28.64 6.65
N THR A 409 -6.59 28.32 7.92
CA THR A 409 -7.27 29.00 9.03
C THR A 409 -7.10 30.51 8.93
N ARG A 410 -5.87 31.00 8.69
CA ARG A 410 -5.60 32.43 8.48
C ARG A 410 -6.33 33.01 7.27
N LEU A 411 -6.49 32.26 6.18
CA LEU A 411 -7.28 32.71 5.02
C LEU A 411 -8.75 32.93 5.41
N PHE A 412 -9.36 31.99 6.15
CA PHE A 412 -10.73 32.13 6.64
C PHE A 412 -10.89 33.26 7.66
N GLU A 413 -9.90 33.49 8.53
CA GLU A 413 -9.88 34.60 9.49
C GLU A 413 -9.72 35.97 8.80
N THR A 414 -8.98 36.02 7.68
CA THR A 414 -8.78 37.25 6.90
C THR A 414 -10.09 37.71 6.24
N ALA A 415 -10.77 36.79 5.55
CA ALA A 415 -12.09 37.02 4.98
C ALA A 415 -12.81 35.68 4.74
N PRO A 416 -14.02 35.45 5.28
CA PRO A 416 -14.70 34.15 5.17
C PRO A 416 -14.92 33.65 3.74
N ASP A 417 -15.15 34.55 2.78
CA ASP A 417 -15.42 34.22 1.37
C ASP A 417 -14.14 34.05 0.52
N LEU A 418 -12.97 34.36 1.08
CA LEU A 418 -11.70 34.34 0.35
C LEU A 418 -11.33 32.95 -0.16
N PRO A 419 -11.42 31.86 0.63
CA PRO A 419 -11.12 30.51 0.13
C PRO A 419 -12.01 30.08 -1.03
N ALA A 420 -13.32 30.38 -0.99
CA ALA A 420 -14.24 30.12 -2.09
C ALA A 420 -13.82 30.86 -3.38
N GLY A 421 -13.44 32.13 -3.24
CA GLY A 421 -12.93 32.93 -4.36
C GLY A 421 -11.62 32.40 -4.95
N LEU A 422 -10.69 31.93 -4.10
CA LEU A 422 -9.44 31.31 -4.53
C LEU A 422 -9.71 29.99 -5.29
N VAL A 423 -10.61 29.16 -4.78
CA VAL A 423 -11.01 27.91 -5.44
C VAL A 423 -11.56 28.20 -6.83
N ASP A 424 -12.48 29.15 -6.97
CA ASP A 424 -13.05 29.54 -8.27
C ASP A 424 -11.98 30.04 -9.25
N ASP A 425 -11.09 30.94 -8.82
CA ASP A 425 -10.01 31.47 -9.67
C ASP A 425 -9.06 30.36 -10.17
N LEU A 426 -8.67 29.45 -9.26
CA LEU A 426 -7.76 28.34 -9.57
C LEU A 426 -8.41 27.29 -10.47
N LYS A 427 -9.68 26.95 -10.23
CA LYS A 427 -10.45 26.02 -11.08
C LYS A 427 -10.65 26.56 -12.49
N ASN A 428 -10.78 27.87 -12.64
CA ASN A 428 -10.87 28.56 -13.93
C ASN A 428 -9.50 28.81 -14.58
N GLY A 429 -8.42 28.34 -13.97
CA GLY A 429 -7.12 28.21 -14.59
C GLY A 429 -6.11 29.30 -14.25
N MET A 430 -6.44 30.22 -13.34
CA MET A 430 -5.46 31.16 -12.81
C MET A 430 -4.34 30.41 -12.08
N THR A 431 -3.14 30.97 -12.10
CA THR A 431 -2.06 30.50 -11.23
C THR A 431 -2.31 30.96 -9.78
N PRO A 432 -1.70 30.30 -8.78
CA PRO A 432 -1.80 30.76 -7.39
C PRO A 432 -1.42 32.24 -7.21
N ASP A 433 -0.34 32.70 -7.85
CA ASP A 433 0.07 34.10 -7.75
C ASP A 433 -0.96 35.07 -8.36
N GLN A 434 -1.57 34.72 -9.50
CA GLN A 434 -2.62 35.53 -10.12
C GLN A 434 -3.86 35.63 -9.23
N ALA A 435 -4.30 34.51 -8.65
CA ALA A 435 -5.45 34.47 -7.75
C ALA A 435 -5.20 35.29 -6.48
N PHE A 436 -4.02 35.18 -5.87
CA PHE A 436 -3.65 35.96 -4.70
C PHE A 436 -3.57 37.46 -4.99
N ARG A 437 -2.97 37.87 -6.12
CA ARG A 437 -2.95 39.28 -6.52
C ARG A 437 -4.36 39.85 -6.72
N ARG A 438 -5.24 39.07 -7.36
CA ARG A 438 -6.63 39.46 -7.59
C ARG A 438 -7.41 39.62 -6.29
N ARG A 439 -7.25 38.68 -5.36
CA ARG A 439 -8.11 38.57 -4.17
C ARG A 439 -7.56 39.32 -2.94
N MET A 440 -6.25 39.42 -2.81
CA MET A 440 -5.57 40.02 -1.65
C MET A 440 -4.66 41.19 -2.00
N GLY A 441 -4.53 41.56 -3.28
CA GLY A 441 -3.71 42.71 -3.70
C GLY A 441 -2.20 42.49 -3.66
N GLY A 442 -1.74 41.27 -3.35
CA GLY A 442 -0.31 40.92 -3.22
C GLY A 442 0.01 39.55 -3.82
N SER A 443 1.31 39.28 -3.99
CA SER A 443 1.77 37.95 -4.43
C SER A 443 1.52 36.88 -3.37
N ILE A 444 1.47 35.62 -3.77
CA ILE A 444 1.34 34.50 -2.82
C ILE A 444 2.55 34.41 -1.87
N ASN A 445 3.76 34.72 -2.37
CA ASN A 445 4.97 34.74 -1.55
C ASN A 445 4.91 35.83 -0.48
N ALA A 446 4.47 37.04 -0.85
CA ALA A 446 4.28 38.13 0.11
C ALA A 446 3.27 37.75 1.21
N TRP A 447 2.22 36.98 0.86
CA TRP A 447 1.29 36.47 1.86
C TRP A 447 1.91 35.43 2.79
N PHE A 448 2.80 34.56 2.30
CA PHE A 448 3.52 33.63 3.18
C PHE A 448 4.53 34.32 4.08
N ASP A 449 5.25 35.31 3.57
CA ASP A 449 6.18 36.12 4.37
C ASP A 449 5.42 36.79 5.53
N ASP A 450 4.31 37.44 5.21
CA ASP A 450 3.40 38.06 6.18
C ASP A 450 2.78 37.02 7.13
N SER A 451 2.44 35.82 6.66
CA SER A 451 1.95 34.73 7.53
C SER A 451 3.03 34.26 8.51
N ALA A 452 4.26 34.08 8.04
CA ALA A 452 5.38 33.66 8.88
C ALA A 452 5.66 34.69 9.97
N GLU A 453 5.60 35.98 9.63
CA GLU A 453 5.74 37.07 10.59
C GLU A 453 4.56 37.09 11.59
N TRP A 454 3.34 36.97 11.09
CA TRP A 454 2.13 36.97 11.93
C TRP A 454 2.16 35.85 12.97
N PHE A 455 2.48 34.62 12.57
CA PHE A 455 2.58 33.44 13.46
C PHE A 455 3.76 33.52 14.44
N ARG A 456 4.76 34.35 14.16
CA ARG A 456 5.88 34.58 15.08
C ARG A 456 5.51 35.50 16.24
N PHE A 457 4.59 36.44 16.02
CA PHE A 457 4.29 37.52 16.97
C PHE A 457 2.92 37.43 17.64
N ASN A 458 1.93 36.79 17.00
CA ASN A 458 0.53 36.76 17.50
C ASN A 458 0.15 35.43 18.17
N ASP A 459 0.99 34.40 18.04
CA ASP A 459 0.93 33.13 18.76
C ASP A 459 2.24 32.89 19.49
#